data_AF-A0A1N7IST1-F1
#
_entry.id   AF-A0A1N7IST1-F1
#
_cell.length_a   1.000
_cell.length_b   1.000
_cell.length_c   1.000
_cell.angle_alpha   90.00
_cell.angle_beta   90.00
_cell.angle_gamma   90.00
#
_symmetry.space_group_name_H-M   'P 1'
#
loop_
_entity.id
_entity.type
_entity.pdbx_description
1 polymer ?
#
loop_
_entity_poly.entity_id
_entity_poly.type
_entity_poly.pdbx_seq_one_letter_code
_entity_poly.pdbx_strand_id
1 'polypeptide(L)'
;MKLKIIILLFTFSLIKIFATGQEPDKIIINNKEYDLMNNPLEGYLEKHPDDHPVYGSKLTEFHQYKNGERMLSFSSSNDREYIATFKIENNILSLIDIKIQDLNSDNEDYISVFQKLFGDRKIVLHYSGVLVIPTGKLIEAASFGYSSLHEQYKLMTIDNDTVVREKSLDKDEFIKFKFRQFAQYKKTEEYKIGLKKYREEWEYRKKMELAKENTKGMSKKEITALKKEYDQPPTEDYINGYFFATGNPDFVIVDY
;
A
#
# COMPACT_ATOMS: atom_id res chain seq x y z
N MET A 1 26.26 25.30 -29.14
CA MET A 1 26.21 24.22 -28.11
C MET A 1 24.77 23.88 -27.70
N LYS A 2 23.87 23.60 -28.66
CA LYS A 2 22.42 23.45 -28.40
C LYS A 2 21.89 22.02 -28.51
N LEU A 3 22.78 21.02 -28.61
CA LEU A 3 22.40 19.61 -28.81
C LEU A 3 22.75 18.67 -27.63
N LYS A 4 23.38 19.17 -26.56
CA LYS A 4 23.81 18.33 -25.42
C LYS A 4 22.81 18.30 -24.24
N ILE A 5 21.80 19.18 -24.23
CA ILE A 5 20.81 19.25 -23.12
C ILE A 5 19.60 18.34 -23.37
N ILE A 6 19.34 17.94 -24.62
CA ILE A 6 18.21 17.04 -24.95
C ILE A 6 18.48 15.59 -24.52
N ILE A 7 19.75 15.19 -24.38
CA ILE A 7 20.13 13.82 -23.99
C ILE A 7 19.96 13.58 -22.48
N LEU A 8 19.99 14.64 -21.66
CA LEU A 8 19.84 14.49 -20.19
C LEU A 8 18.38 14.35 -19.74
N LEU A 9 17.41 14.78 -20.55
CA LEU A 9 15.98 14.64 -20.24
C LEU A 9 15.38 13.32 -20.75
N PHE A 10 15.97 12.70 -21.78
CA PHE A 10 15.55 11.38 -22.25
C PHE A 10 16.16 10.22 -21.45
N THR A 11 17.26 10.45 -20.72
CA THR A 11 17.92 9.40 -19.93
C THR A 11 17.12 9.03 -18.67
N PHE A 12 16.31 9.94 -18.11
CA PHE A 12 15.38 9.61 -17.02
C PHE A 12 14.13 8.84 -17.45
N SER A 13 13.76 8.85 -18.74
CA SER A 13 12.61 8.10 -19.26
C SER A 13 12.89 6.61 -19.49
N LEU A 14 14.15 6.19 -19.45
CA LEU A 14 14.57 4.80 -19.68
C LEU A 14 15.05 4.09 -18.41
N ILE A 15 15.19 4.82 -17.31
CA ILE A 15 15.44 4.23 -16.01
C ILE A 15 14.08 3.71 -15.54
N LYS A 16 13.86 2.39 -15.69
CA LYS A 16 12.87 1.71 -14.86
C LYS A 16 13.30 1.97 -13.43
N ILE A 17 12.66 2.92 -12.77
CA ILE A 17 12.88 3.16 -11.35
C ILE A 17 12.40 1.86 -10.71
N PHE A 18 13.34 1.02 -10.30
CA PHE A 18 13.08 -0.19 -9.53
C PHE A 18 12.65 0.23 -8.13
N ALA A 19 11.48 0.84 -8.01
CA ALA A 19 10.81 0.89 -6.73
C ALA A 19 10.24 -0.52 -6.46
N THR A 20 10.33 -0.93 -5.20
CA THR A 20 10.02 -2.28 -4.77
C THR A 20 8.52 -2.37 -4.53
N GLY A 21 7.86 -3.35 -5.14
CA GLY A 21 6.43 -3.59 -4.89
C GLY A 21 6.19 -3.92 -3.42
N GLN A 22 4.96 -3.66 -2.94
CA GLN A 22 4.60 -3.97 -1.57
C GLN A 22 4.48 -5.50 -1.39
N GLU A 23 5.09 -6.03 -0.34
CA GLU A 23 5.02 -7.43 0.04
C GLU A 23 3.55 -7.79 0.36
N PRO A 24 2.98 -8.81 -0.31
CA PRO A 24 1.57 -9.13 -0.18
C PRO A 24 1.29 -9.88 1.11
N ASP A 25 0.15 -9.58 1.72
CA ASP A 25 -0.46 -10.50 2.66
C ASP A 25 -0.81 -11.81 1.95
N LYS A 26 -0.95 -12.89 2.71
CA LYS A 26 -1.29 -14.21 2.20
C LYS A 26 -2.73 -14.57 2.51
N ILE A 27 -3.35 -15.37 1.66
CA ILE A 27 -4.66 -15.96 1.92
C ILE A 27 -4.70 -17.43 1.50
N ILE A 28 -5.24 -18.27 2.39
CA ILE A 28 -5.42 -19.70 2.14
C ILE A 28 -6.90 -19.96 1.81
N ILE A 29 -7.15 -20.51 0.62
CA ILE A 29 -8.48 -20.88 0.14
C ILE A 29 -8.39 -22.30 -0.41
N ASN A 30 -9.25 -23.21 0.06
CA ASN A 30 -9.23 -24.63 -0.34
C ASN A 30 -7.83 -25.27 -0.23
N ASN A 31 -7.11 -24.99 0.87
CA ASN A 31 -5.74 -25.45 1.14
C ASN A 31 -4.67 -24.98 0.15
N LYS A 32 -4.97 -23.98 -0.68
CA LYS A 32 -3.99 -23.32 -1.53
C LYS A 32 -3.75 -21.90 -1.04
N GLU A 33 -2.47 -21.53 -0.92
CA GLU A 33 -2.03 -20.18 -0.58
C GLU A 33 -1.99 -19.29 -1.83
N TYR A 34 -2.37 -18.03 -1.64
CA TYR A 34 -2.34 -16.98 -2.65
C TYR A 34 -1.84 -15.68 -2.02
N ASP A 35 -1.36 -14.77 -2.86
CA ASP A 35 -1.10 -13.39 -2.48
C ASP A 35 -2.42 -12.59 -2.43
N LEU A 36 -2.45 -11.56 -1.59
CA LEU A 36 -3.48 -10.53 -1.57
C LEU A 36 -2.91 -9.21 -2.09
N MET A 37 -3.70 -8.52 -2.90
CA MET A 37 -3.40 -7.16 -3.38
C MET A 37 -4.06 -6.08 -2.53
N ASN A 38 -4.51 -6.44 -1.33
CA ASN A 38 -5.05 -5.54 -0.32
C ASN A 38 -4.82 -6.05 1.10
N ASN A 39 -5.14 -5.22 2.09
CA ASN A 39 -4.70 -5.41 3.48
C ASN A 39 -5.88 -5.43 4.46
N PRO A 40 -6.58 -6.56 4.62
CA PRO A 40 -7.78 -6.65 5.44
C PRO A 40 -7.54 -6.38 6.94
N LEU A 41 -6.30 -6.45 7.41
CA LEU A 41 -5.95 -6.25 8.82
C LEU A 41 -5.89 -4.78 9.23
N GLU A 42 -5.66 -3.85 8.30
CA GLU A 42 -5.44 -2.42 8.62
C GLU A 42 -6.61 -1.81 9.39
N GLY A 43 -7.85 -2.03 8.95
CA GLY A 43 -9.03 -1.49 9.63
C GLY A 43 -9.26 -2.07 11.03
N TYR A 44 -8.74 -3.25 11.33
CA TYR A 44 -8.72 -3.79 12.70
C TYR A 44 -7.65 -3.08 13.53
N LEU A 45 -6.43 -2.91 13.00
CA LEU A 45 -5.31 -2.28 13.71
C LEU A 45 -5.56 -0.79 13.99
N GLU A 46 -6.28 -0.07 13.11
CA GLU A 46 -6.72 1.30 13.39
C GLU A 46 -7.59 1.40 14.65
N LYS A 47 -8.45 0.39 14.88
CA LYS A 47 -9.34 0.30 16.06
C LYS A 47 -8.64 -0.32 17.28
N HIS A 48 -7.59 -1.10 17.04
CA HIS A 48 -6.82 -1.83 18.04
C HIS A 48 -5.31 -1.57 17.88
N PRO A 49 -4.84 -0.31 18.05
CA PRO A 49 -3.46 0.06 17.72
C PRO A 49 -2.42 -0.66 18.58
N ASP A 50 -2.78 -1.08 19.80
CA ASP A 50 -1.92 -1.88 20.68
C ASP A 50 -1.62 -3.28 20.13
N ASP A 51 -2.45 -3.78 19.23
CA ASP A 51 -2.30 -5.08 18.58
C ASP A 51 -1.38 -5.01 17.34
N HIS A 52 -0.94 -3.82 16.93
CA HIS A 52 -0.04 -3.68 15.80
C HIS A 52 1.29 -4.40 16.10
N PRO A 53 1.77 -5.31 15.23
CA PRO A 53 2.93 -6.15 15.52
C PRO A 53 4.21 -5.34 15.80
N VAL A 54 4.42 -4.24 15.07
CA VAL A 54 5.62 -3.40 15.26
C VAL A 54 5.36 -2.16 16.14
N TYR A 55 4.30 -1.40 15.82
CA TYR A 55 4.00 -0.15 16.52
C TYR A 55 3.12 -0.29 17.77
N GLY A 56 2.54 -1.48 18.02
CA GLY A 56 1.65 -1.76 19.15
C GLY A 56 2.41 -2.14 20.43
N SER A 57 1.80 -1.95 21.60
CA SER A 57 2.49 -2.06 22.89
C SER A 57 2.83 -3.50 23.31
N LYS A 58 2.22 -4.50 22.68
CA LYS A 58 2.26 -5.91 23.11
C LYS A 58 3.58 -6.64 22.86
N LEU A 59 4.35 -6.28 21.83
CA LEU A 59 5.65 -6.87 21.54
C LEU A 59 6.76 -5.95 22.02
N THR A 60 7.51 -6.41 23.02
CA THR A 60 8.61 -5.64 23.64
C THR A 60 9.85 -5.58 22.76
N GLU A 61 10.01 -6.54 21.86
CA GLU A 61 11.15 -6.68 20.95
C GLU A 61 11.35 -5.43 20.07
N PHE A 62 10.29 -4.64 19.85
CA PHE A 62 10.31 -3.42 19.02
C PHE A 62 10.27 -2.11 19.82
N HIS A 63 10.20 -2.15 21.15
CA HIS A 63 10.04 -0.94 21.98
C HIS A 63 11.20 0.03 21.83
N GLN A 64 12.42 -0.47 21.63
CA GLN A 64 13.62 0.36 21.43
C GLN A 64 13.55 1.23 20.15
N TYR A 65 12.70 0.86 19.19
CA TYR A 65 12.56 1.57 17.92
C TYR A 65 11.41 2.59 17.90
N LYS A 66 10.51 2.56 18.89
CA LYS A 66 9.37 3.49 18.98
C LYS A 66 9.78 4.92 19.36
N ASN A 67 10.87 5.07 20.10
CA ASN A 67 11.23 6.33 20.77
C ASN A 67 12.43 7.06 20.15
N GLY A 68 12.85 6.73 18.92
CA GLY A 68 13.70 7.61 18.11
C GLY A 68 15.20 7.35 18.09
N GLU A 69 15.69 6.15 18.44
CA GLU A 69 17.11 5.80 18.25
C GLU A 69 17.42 5.12 16.91
N ARG A 70 16.43 4.49 16.26
CA ARG A 70 16.54 3.91 14.91
C ARG A 70 15.17 3.95 14.24
N MET A 71 15.09 4.58 13.06
CA MET A 71 13.94 4.38 12.18
C MET A 71 13.91 2.92 11.73
N LEU A 72 12.75 2.29 11.88
CA LEU A 72 12.46 1.02 11.24
C LEU A 72 12.20 1.35 9.77
N SER A 73 13.03 0.79 8.92
CA SER A 73 12.78 0.67 7.49
C SER A 73 13.54 -0.57 7.07
N PHE A 74 13.08 -1.73 7.54
CA PHE A 74 13.79 -2.97 7.31
C PHE A 74 13.70 -3.45 5.86
N SER A 75 12.68 -3.01 5.12
CA SER A 75 12.59 -3.20 3.68
C SER A 75 11.80 -2.07 3.03
N SER A 76 12.30 -1.53 1.92
CA SER A 76 11.53 -0.64 1.05
C SER A 76 10.41 -1.35 0.29
N SER A 77 10.30 -2.68 0.42
CA SER A 77 9.21 -3.49 -0.13
C SER A 77 8.08 -3.76 0.85
N ASN A 78 8.18 -3.36 2.13
CA ASN A 78 7.11 -3.62 3.10
C ASN A 78 6.94 -2.50 4.12
N ASP A 79 6.25 -1.42 3.74
CA ASP A 79 6.01 -0.27 4.61
C ASP A 79 5.16 -0.60 5.86
N ARG A 80 4.40 -1.70 5.80
CA ARG A 80 3.57 -2.20 6.91
C ARG A 80 4.38 -2.95 7.96
N GLU A 81 5.58 -3.41 7.58
CA GLU A 81 6.53 -4.15 8.44
C GLU A 81 5.99 -5.47 9.00
N TYR A 82 4.89 -5.98 8.45
CA TYR A 82 4.35 -7.30 8.74
C TYR A 82 3.76 -7.94 7.48
N ILE A 83 3.54 -9.25 7.54
CA ILE A 83 2.79 -10.03 6.55
C ILE A 83 1.70 -10.78 7.31
N ALA A 84 0.44 -10.44 7.05
CA ALA A 84 -0.70 -11.17 7.60
C ALA A 84 -1.02 -12.38 6.72
N THR A 85 -1.42 -13.48 7.34
CA THR A 85 -1.97 -14.65 6.63
C THR A 85 -3.40 -14.87 7.06
N PHE A 86 -4.29 -14.91 6.08
CA PHE A 86 -5.71 -15.15 6.26
C PHE A 86 -6.09 -16.55 5.76
N LYS A 87 -7.24 -17.04 6.20
CA LYS A 87 -7.87 -18.25 5.68
C LYS A 87 -9.34 -17.97 5.42
N ILE A 88 -9.85 -18.49 4.31
CA ILE A 88 -11.30 -18.60 4.08
C ILE A 88 -11.69 -20.06 4.24
N GLU A 89 -12.55 -20.33 5.22
CA GLU A 89 -13.11 -21.65 5.49
C GLU A 89 -14.58 -21.49 5.88
N ASN A 90 -15.46 -22.30 5.30
CA ASN A 90 -16.91 -22.20 5.48
C ASN A 90 -17.45 -20.77 5.24
N ASN A 91 -16.93 -20.09 4.20
CA ASN A 91 -17.23 -18.70 3.85
C ASN A 91 -16.85 -17.66 4.91
N ILE A 92 -16.03 -18.01 5.91
CA ILE A 92 -15.56 -17.06 6.92
C ILE A 92 -14.09 -16.72 6.67
N LEU A 93 -13.80 -15.43 6.55
CA LEU A 93 -12.45 -14.86 6.59
C LEU A 93 -11.94 -14.89 8.03
N SER A 94 -10.73 -15.39 8.24
CA SER A 94 -10.08 -15.37 9.55
C SER A 94 -8.61 -15.07 9.40
N LEU A 95 -8.07 -14.24 10.29
CA LEU A 95 -6.63 -14.08 10.46
C LEU A 95 -6.08 -15.32 11.17
N ILE A 96 -5.04 -15.94 10.62
CA ILE A 96 -4.45 -17.17 11.17
C ILE A 96 -2.96 -17.03 11.50
N ASP A 97 -2.27 -16.03 10.94
CA ASP A 97 -0.89 -15.73 11.29
C ASP A 97 -0.58 -14.24 11.04
N ILE A 98 0.42 -13.74 11.75
CA ILE A 98 1.11 -12.48 11.46
C ILE A 98 2.60 -12.77 11.57
N LYS A 99 3.33 -12.45 10.52
CA LYS A 99 4.78 -12.55 10.48
C LYS A 99 5.42 -11.17 10.43
N ILE A 100 6.59 -11.06 11.03
CA ILE A 100 7.46 -9.88 10.96
C ILE A 100 8.89 -10.33 10.68
N GLN A 101 9.73 -9.41 10.22
CA GLN A 101 11.14 -9.69 10.01
C GLN A 101 11.83 -10.02 11.34
N ASP A 102 12.63 -11.09 11.35
CA ASP A 102 13.46 -11.47 12.48
C ASP A 102 14.70 -10.58 12.53
N LEU A 103 14.78 -9.73 13.55
CA LEU A 103 15.89 -8.80 13.73
C LEU A 103 17.19 -9.49 14.13
N ASN A 104 17.11 -10.76 14.53
CA ASN A 104 18.27 -11.56 14.91
C ASN A 104 18.75 -12.47 13.76
N SER A 105 18.07 -12.47 12.60
CA SER A 105 18.49 -13.22 11.43
C SER A 105 19.30 -12.35 10.48
N ASP A 106 20.41 -12.91 9.97
CA ASP A 106 21.22 -12.31 8.92
C ASP A 106 20.60 -12.48 7.51
N ASN A 107 19.51 -13.26 7.37
CA ASN A 107 18.95 -13.68 6.08
C ASN A 107 17.56 -13.10 5.75
N GLU A 108 17.14 -12.01 6.41
CA GLU A 108 15.80 -11.40 6.21
C GLU A 108 14.64 -12.40 6.46
N ASP A 109 14.85 -13.36 7.36
CA ASP A 109 13.82 -14.34 7.70
C ASP A 109 12.62 -13.68 8.38
N TYR A 110 11.45 -14.32 8.24
CA TYR A 110 10.21 -13.89 8.89
C TYR A 110 9.80 -14.86 9.99
N ILE A 111 9.45 -14.33 11.17
CA ILE A 111 8.96 -15.09 12.32
C ILE A 111 7.49 -14.81 12.59
N SER A 112 6.74 -15.86 12.94
CA SER A 112 5.36 -15.72 13.40
C SER A 112 5.32 -15.08 14.79
N VAL A 113 4.44 -14.09 14.96
CA VAL A 113 4.17 -13.41 16.22
C VAL A 113 2.70 -13.49 16.63
N PHE A 114 1.87 -14.21 15.89
CA PHE A 114 0.44 -14.34 16.16
C PHE A 114 0.15 -14.82 17.58
N GLN A 115 0.80 -15.91 18.01
CA GLN A 115 0.63 -16.45 19.37
C GLN A 115 1.09 -15.47 20.45
N LYS A 116 2.15 -14.68 20.20
CA LYS A 116 2.63 -13.68 21.14
C LYS A 116 1.65 -12.51 21.29
N LEU A 117 1.03 -12.10 20.18
CA LEU A 117 0.08 -10.98 20.13
C LEU A 117 -1.29 -11.33 20.70
N PHE A 118 -1.75 -12.55 20.44
CA PHE A 118 -3.15 -12.93 20.63
C PHE A 118 -3.33 -14.17 21.51
N GLY A 119 -2.28 -14.93 21.81
CA GLY A 119 -2.41 -16.24 22.44
C GLY A 119 -3.35 -17.13 21.62
N ASP A 120 -4.25 -17.84 22.32
CA ASP A 120 -5.25 -18.71 21.69
C ASP A 120 -6.53 -17.94 21.26
N ARG A 121 -6.54 -16.60 21.35
CA ARG A 121 -7.71 -15.78 21.03
C ARG A 121 -7.95 -15.75 19.52
N LYS A 122 -9.16 -16.14 19.11
CA LYS A 122 -9.64 -15.88 17.75
C LYS A 122 -9.90 -14.39 17.55
N ILE A 123 -9.38 -13.83 16.46
CA ILE A 123 -9.57 -12.43 16.09
C ILE A 123 -10.79 -12.31 15.15
N VAL A 124 -11.68 -11.38 15.49
CA VAL A 124 -12.80 -10.97 14.64
C VAL A 124 -12.39 -9.64 14.00
N LEU A 125 -12.30 -9.61 12.66
CA LEU A 125 -11.76 -8.46 11.94
C LEU A 125 -12.84 -7.39 11.72
N HIS A 126 -14.11 -7.82 11.60
CA HIS A 126 -15.22 -6.97 11.16
C HIS A 126 -14.93 -6.31 9.80
N TYR A 127 -14.29 -7.06 8.90
CA TYR A 127 -13.91 -6.59 7.57
C TYR A 127 -15.11 -6.65 6.62
N SER A 128 -15.39 -5.54 5.95
CA SER A 128 -16.34 -5.46 4.82
C SER A 128 -15.68 -4.74 3.65
N GLY A 129 -15.59 -5.41 2.50
CA GLY A 129 -14.85 -4.91 1.34
C GLY A 129 -14.62 -6.00 0.29
N VAL A 130 -13.78 -5.73 -0.70
CA VAL A 130 -13.46 -6.67 -1.79
C VAL A 130 -12.02 -7.14 -1.67
N LEU A 131 -11.81 -8.44 -1.43
CA LEU A 131 -10.48 -9.04 -1.54
C LEU A 131 -10.10 -9.19 -3.00
N VAL A 132 -8.87 -8.83 -3.34
CA VAL A 132 -8.30 -8.94 -4.69
C VAL A 132 -7.17 -9.97 -4.67
N ILE A 133 -7.40 -11.11 -5.31
CA ILE A 133 -6.48 -12.26 -5.29
C ILE A 133 -5.98 -12.52 -6.71
N PRO A 134 -4.71 -12.25 -7.04
CA PRO A 134 -4.16 -12.65 -8.32
C PRO A 134 -4.02 -14.17 -8.39
N THR A 135 -4.61 -14.77 -9.42
CA THR A 135 -4.59 -16.23 -9.63
C THR A 135 -3.85 -16.65 -10.90
N GLY A 136 -3.60 -15.70 -11.81
CA GLY A 136 -2.86 -15.91 -13.06
C GLY A 136 -1.40 -15.46 -12.98
N LYS A 137 -0.65 -15.63 -14.09
CA LYS A 137 0.77 -15.22 -14.14
C LYS A 137 0.91 -13.70 -14.07
N LEU A 138 2.02 -13.23 -13.51
CA LEU A 138 2.44 -11.83 -13.58
C LEU A 138 2.73 -11.44 -15.04
N ILE A 139 2.07 -10.39 -15.51
CA ILE A 139 2.26 -9.77 -16.82
C ILE A 139 3.22 -8.60 -16.70
N GLU A 140 2.95 -7.70 -15.75
CA GLU A 140 3.71 -6.47 -15.55
C GLU A 140 3.86 -6.18 -14.06
N ALA A 141 5.11 -6.06 -13.61
CA ALA A 141 5.41 -5.64 -12.26
C ALA A 141 5.27 -4.12 -12.16
N ALA A 142 4.48 -3.65 -11.20
CA ALA A 142 4.53 -2.26 -10.81
C ALA A 142 5.58 -2.06 -9.74
N SER A 143 6.23 -0.90 -9.79
CA SER A 143 7.23 -0.52 -8.81
C SER A 143 6.63 0.18 -7.58
N PHE A 144 5.30 0.30 -7.49
CA PHE A 144 4.64 1.02 -6.41
C PHE A 144 3.40 0.28 -5.92
N GLY A 145 3.32 0.03 -4.61
CA GLY A 145 2.17 -0.60 -3.95
C GLY A 145 1.81 -1.96 -4.56
N TYR A 146 0.50 -2.20 -4.72
CA TYR A 146 -0.07 -3.41 -5.31
C TYR A 146 -0.47 -3.23 -6.79
N SER A 147 0.20 -2.36 -7.56
CA SER A 147 -0.22 -2.04 -8.94
C SER A 147 0.17 -3.08 -10.01
N SER A 148 0.66 -4.26 -9.61
CA SER A 148 1.08 -5.31 -10.55
C SER A 148 -0.10 -5.91 -11.34
N LEU A 149 0.14 -6.20 -12.61
CA LEU A 149 -0.85 -6.77 -13.52
C LEU A 149 -0.65 -8.27 -13.69
N HIS A 150 -1.74 -9.04 -13.60
CA HIS A 150 -1.78 -10.48 -13.73
C HIS A 150 -2.79 -10.92 -14.80
N GLU A 151 -2.66 -12.14 -15.29
CA GLU A 151 -3.58 -12.70 -16.30
C GLU A 151 -5.01 -12.89 -15.78
N GLN A 152 -5.15 -13.26 -14.50
CA GLN A 152 -6.42 -13.63 -13.89
C GLN A 152 -6.46 -13.22 -12.42
N TYR A 153 -7.66 -12.91 -11.96
CA TYR A 153 -7.97 -12.49 -10.61
C TYR A 153 -9.19 -13.22 -10.08
N LYS A 154 -9.22 -13.47 -8.78
CA LYS A 154 -10.43 -13.82 -8.03
C LYS A 154 -10.79 -12.65 -7.12
N LEU A 155 -12.00 -12.12 -7.28
CA LEU A 155 -12.58 -11.12 -6.38
C LEU A 155 -13.53 -11.79 -5.41
N MET A 156 -13.45 -11.42 -4.13
CA MET A 156 -14.37 -11.91 -3.09
C MET A 156 -14.90 -10.73 -2.29
N THR A 157 -16.22 -10.46 -2.37
CA THR A 157 -16.89 -9.49 -1.52
C THR A 157 -17.08 -10.13 -0.16
N ILE A 158 -16.57 -9.46 0.86
CA ILE A 158 -16.73 -9.81 2.26
C ILE A 158 -17.71 -8.81 2.89
N ASP A 159 -18.67 -9.33 3.63
CA ASP A 159 -19.53 -8.57 4.52
C ASP A 159 -19.35 -9.08 5.94
N ASN A 160 -18.76 -8.26 6.81
CA ASN A 160 -18.49 -8.55 8.20
C ASN A 160 -17.86 -9.94 8.39
N ASP A 161 -16.68 -10.13 7.81
CA ASP A 161 -15.89 -11.36 7.77
C ASP A 161 -16.50 -12.53 6.99
N THR A 162 -17.69 -12.38 6.40
CA THR A 162 -18.36 -13.43 5.63
C THR A 162 -18.25 -13.19 4.14
N VAL A 163 -17.83 -14.21 3.38
CA VAL A 163 -17.85 -14.19 1.92
C VAL A 163 -19.30 -14.22 1.44
N VAL A 164 -19.73 -13.16 0.76
CA VAL A 164 -21.11 -13.04 0.23
C VAL A 164 -21.18 -13.12 -1.29
N ARG A 165 -20.06 -12.87 -1.99
CA ARG A 165 -19.99 -12.92 -3.45
C ARG A 165 -18.57 -13.22 -3.90
N GLU A 166 -18.42 -14.04 -4.93
CA GLU A 166 -17.13 -14.27 -5.58
C GLU A 166 -17.26 -14.22 -7.10
N LYS A 167 -16.18 -13.79 -7.77
CA LYS A 167 -16.10 -13.81 -9.24
C LYS A 167 -14.65 -13.91 -9.69
N SER A 168 -14.40 -14.76 -10.68
CA SER A 168 -13.13 -14.76 -11.41
C SER A 168 -13.20 -13.76 -12.56
N LEU A 169 -12.13 -12.99 -12.75
CA LEU A 169 -11.98 -12.00 -13.80
C LEU A 169 -10.69 -12.25 -14.58
N ASP A 170 -10.70 -12.01 -15.88
CA ASP A 170 -9.47 -11.79 -16.64
C ASP A 170 -8.89 -10.38 -16.39
N LYS A 171 -7.71 -10.09 -16.95
CA LYS A 171 -7.06 -8.77 -16.78
C LYS A 171 -7.93 -7.61 -17.27
N ASP A 172 -8.66 -7.77 -18.37
CA ASP A 172 -9.41 -6.67 -19.00
C ASP A 172 -10.68 -6.37 -18.19
N GLU A 173 -11.31 -7.42 -17.67
CA GLU A 173 -12.41 -7.32 -16.71
C GLU A 173 -11.95 -6.71 -15.37
N PHE A 174 -10.78 -7.10 -14.87
CA PHE A 174 -10.21 -6.54 -13.65
C PHE A 174 -9.89 -5.04 -13.78
N ILE A 175 -9.33 -4.61 -14.91
CA ILE A 175 -9.09 -3.19 -15.19
C ILE A 175 -10.42 -2.42 -15.18
N LYS A 176 -11.45 -2.94 -15.85
CA LYS A 176 -12.80 -2.33 -15.84
C LYS A 176 -13.36 -2.26 -14.42
N PHE A 177 -13.17 -3.29 -13.60
CA PHE A 177 -13.55 -3.28 -12.18
C PHE A 177 -12.83 -2.16 -11.42
N LYS A 178 -11.50 -2.02 -11.55
CA LYS A 178 -10.72 -0.95 -10.89
C LYS A 178 -11.23 0.45 -11.27
N PHE A 179 -11.53 0.69 -12.55
CA PHE A 179 -12.12 1.96 -12.99
C PHE A 179 -13.51 2.21 -12.38
N ARG A 180 -14.38 1.18 -12.34
CA ARG A 180 -15.70 1.30 -11.69
C ARG A 180 -15.57 1.59 -10.20
N GLN A 181 -14.70 0.86 -9.50
CA GLN A 181 -14.43 1.04 -8.08
C GLN A 181 -13.93 2.45 -7.80
N PHE A 182 -12.92 2.92 -8.55
CA PHE A 182 -12.39 4.26 -8.37
C PHE A 182 -13.42 5.36 -8.67
N ALA A 183 -14.27 5.17 -9.67
CA ALA A 183 -15.36 6.10 -9.97
C ALA A 183 -16.37 6.24 -8.82
N GLN A 184 -16.61 5.16 -8.05
CA GLN A 184 -17.43 5.23 -6.84
C GLN A 184 -16.65 5.79 -5.65
N TYR A 185 -15.38 5.42 -5.49
CA TYR A 185 -14.50 5.98 -4.45
C TYR A 185 -14.46 7.51 -4.48
N LYS A 186 -14.40 8.12 -5.67
CA LYS A 186 -14.44 9.60 -5.81
C LYS A 186 -15.68 10.28 -5.21
N LYS A 187 -16.73 9.52 -4.90
CA LYS A 187 -17.98 10.03 -4.31
C LYS A 187 -18.00 9.94 -2.79
N THR A 188 -17.02 9.28 -2.17
CA THR A 188 -17.01 9.03 -0.73
C THR A 188 -16.38 10.20 0.04
N GLU A 189 -16.57 10.21 1.36
CA GLU A 189 -15.94 11.21 2.23
C GLU A 189 -14.43 10.97 2.37
N GLU A 190 -14.00 9.71 2.32
CA GLU A 190 -12.58 9.31 2.36
C GLU A 190 -11.81 9.93 1.18
N TYR A 191 -12.40 9.96 -0.03
CA TYR A 191 -11.79 10.65 -1.16
C TYR A 191 -11.64 12.16 -0.92
N LYS A 192 -12.65 12.82 -0.36
CA LYS A 192 -12.60 14.26 -0.05
C LYS A 192 -11.53 14.56 1.00
N ILE A 193 -11.45 13.73 2.04
CA ILE A 193 -10.42 13.81 3.08
C ILE A 193 -9.04 13.60 2.47
N GLY A 194 -8.87 12.57 1.65
CA GLY A 194 -7.61 12.28 0.95
C GLY A 194 -7.16 13.43 0.06
N LEU A 195 -8.08 13.99 -0.74
CA LEU A 195 -7.80 15.13 -1.61
C LEU A 195 -7.34 16.36 -0.81
N LYS A 196 -7.99 16.64 0.34
CA LYS A 196 -7.59 17.72 1.23
C LYS A 196 -6.20 17.48 1.81
N LYS A 197 -5.95 16.29 2.36
CA LYS A 197 -4.65 15.90 2.94
C LYS A 197 -3.52 16.02 1.92
N TYR A 198 -3.74 15.54 0.70
CA TYR A 198 -2.75 15.64 -0.37
C TYR A 198 -2.36 17.10 -0.67
N ARG A 199 -3.33 18.01 -0.70
CA ARG A 199 -3.08 19.44 -0.92
C ARG A 199 -2.32 20.07 0.24
N GLU A 200 -2.67 19.72 1.47
CA GLU A 200 -1.97 20.20 2.68
C GLU A 200 -0.51 19.71 2.71
N GLU A 201 -0.28 18.44 2.38
CA GLU A 201 1.07 17.87 2.26
C GLU A 201 1.87 18.51 1.13
N TRP A 202 1.24 18.82 -0.02
CA TRP A 202 1.90 19.53 -1.11
C TRP A 202 2.35 20.93 -0.69
N GLU A 203 1.49 21.70 -0.01
CA GLU A 203 1.84 23.01 0.54
C GLU A 203 2.94 22.92 1.59
N TYR A 204 2.91 21.88 2.43
CA TYR A 204 3.95 21.63 3.41
C TYR A 204 5.29 21.32 2.73
N ARG A 205 5.33 20.39 1.77
CA ARG A 205 6.54 20.06 0.98
C ARG A 205 7.09 21.28 0.27
N LYS A 206 6.23 22.07 -0.37
CA LYS A 206 6.60 23.35 -1.01
C LYS A 206 7.32 24.28 -0.04
N LYS A 207 6.75 24.52 1.15
CA LYS A 207 7.37 25.39 2.17
C LYS A 207 8.69 24.82 2.67
N MET A 208 8.74 23.53 2.93
CA MET A 208 9.93 22.83 3.41
C MET A 208 11.06 22.88 2.37
N GLU A 209 10.83 22.45 1.14
CA GLU A 209 11.87 22.36 0.11
C GLU A 209 12.36 23.74 -0.36
N LEU A 210 11.50 24.75 -0.36
CA LEU A 210 11.88 26.13 -0.69
C LEU A 210 12.47 26.92 0.49
N ALA A 211 12.54 26.32 1.69
CA ALA A 211 13.09 26.97 2.86
C ALA A 211 14.58 27.32 2.66
N LYS A 212 15.07 28.36 3.32
CA LYS A 212 16.44 28.86 3.15
C LYS A 212 17.47 27.82 3.56
N GLU A 213 17.13 27.01 4.55
CA GLU A 213 17.97 25.95 5.12
C GLU A 213 18.18 24.83 4.10
N ASN A 214 17.11 24.42 3.41
CA ASN A 214 17.14 23.33 2.42
C ASN A 214 17.65 23.78 1.05
N THR A 215 17.57 25.08 0.75
CA THR A 215 18.15 25.67 -0.47
C THR A 215 19.59 26.15 -0.29
N LYS A 216 20.17 26.00 0.92
CA LYS A 216 21.53 26.42 1.22
C LYS A 216 22.55 25.60 0.42
N GLY A 217 23.27 26.26 -0.47
CA GLY A 217 24.28 25.61 -1.33
C GLY A 217 23.77 25.30 -2.74
N MET A 218 22.47 25.44 -3.00
CA MET A 218 21.93 25.39 -4.36
C MET A 218 22.31 26.65 -5.13
N SER A 219 22.57 26.50 -6.42
CA SER A 219 22.74 27.61 -7.34
C SER A 219 21.42 28.36 -7.57
N LYS A 220 21.50 29.62 -8.01
CA LYS A 220 20.32 30.41 -8.40
C LYS A 220 19.45 29.69 -9.44
N LYS A 221 20.08 28.96 -10.37
CA LYS A 221 19.38 28.23 -11.43
C LYS A 221 18.56 27.07 -10.86
N GLU A 222 19.12 26.30 -9.92
CA GLU A 222 18.42 25.18 -9.29
C GLU A 222 17.27 25.69 -8.40
N ILE A 223 17.48 26.76 -7.63
CA ILE A 223 16.40 27.38 -6.85
C ILE A 223 15.28 27.90 -7.77
N THR A 224 15.62 28.43 -8.95
CA THR A 224 14.62 28.90 -9.92
C THR A 224 13.83 27.73 -10.53
N ALA A 225 14.51 26.61 -10.83
CA ALA A 225 13.87 25.40 -11.33
C ALA A 225 12.93 24.79 -10.27
N LEU A 226 13.38 24.69 -9.02
CA LEU A 226 12.57 24.18 -7.90
C LEU A 226 11.33 25.05 -7.65
N LYS A 227 11.48 26.39 -7.66
CA LYS A 227 10.33 27.29 -7.58
C LYS A 227 9.33 27.05 -8.70
N LYS A 228 9.83 26.84 -9.93
CA LYS A 228 9.00 26.55 -11.09
C LYS A 228 8.20 25.25 -10.95
N GLU A 229 8.75 24.22 -10.32
CA GLU A 229 8.02 22.97 -10.01
C GLU A 229 6.83 23.22 -9.07
N TYR A 230 6.93 24.21 -8.19
CA TYR A 230 5.90 24.61 -7.24
C TYR A 230 5.05 25.82 -7.65
N ASP A 231 5.23 26.32 -8.88
CA ASP A 231 4.49 27.50 -9.39
C ASP A 231 2.98 27.22 -9.47
N GLN A 232 2.60 25.96 -9.75
CA GLN A 232 1.22 25.53 -9.84
C GLN A 232 0.99 24.30 -8.96
N PRO A 233 -0.11 24.24 -8.20
CA PRO A 233 -0.49 23.04 -7.49
C PRO A 233 -0.82 21.91 -8.47
N PRO A 234 -0.68 20.63 -8.05
CA PRO A 234 -1.07 19.50 -8.86
C PRO A 234 -2.54 19.58 -9.25
N THR A 235 -2.82 19.25 -10.52
CA THR A 235 -4.20 19.18 -11.02
C THR A 235 -4.95 18.05 -10.34
N GLU A 236 -6.28 18.14 -10.31
CA GLU A 236 -7.07 17.04 -9.75
C GLU A 236 -6.88 15.74 -10.53
N ASP A 237 -6.69 15.80 -11.86
CA ASP A 237 -6.39 14.62 -12.67
C ASP A 237 -5.07 13.94 -12.28
N TYR A 238 -4.04 14.72 -11.95
CA TYR A 238 -2.79 14.18 -11.43
C TYR A 238 -3.00 13.47 -10.09
N ILE A 239 -3.73 14.10 -9.18
CA ILE A 239 -4.05 13.53 -7.86
C ILE A 239 -4.92 12.27 -8.02
N ASN A 240 -5.86 12.27 -8.96
CA ASN A 240 -6.68 11.12 -9.30
C ASN A 240 -5.83 9.96 -9.82
N GLY A 241 -4.87 10.23 -10.71
CA GLY A 241 -3.93 9.21 -11.20
C GLY A 241 -3.11 8.61 -10.06
N TYR A 242 -2.64 9.46 -9.13
CA TYR A 242 -1.96 9.02 -7.92
C TYR A 242 -2.87 8.12 -7.06
N PHE A 243 -4.07 8.56 -6.69
CA PHE A 243 -4.98 7.74 -5.88
C PHE A 243 -5.43 6.46 -6.58
N PHE A 244 -5.55 6.46 -7.91
CA PHE A 244 -5.89 5.26 -8.67
C PHE A 244 -4.77 4.20 -8.60
N ALA A 245 -3.51 4.64 -8.71
CA ALA A 245 -2.34 3.75 -8.71
C ALA A 245 -1.90 3.33 -7.30
N THR A 246 -2.10 4.20 -6.30
CA THR A 246 -1.56 4.02 -4.95
C THR A 246 -2.61 3.66 -3.92
N GLY A 247 -3.87 4.05 -4.16
CA GLY A 247 -4.96 3.83 -3.24
C GLY A 247 -5.49 2.41 -3.29
N ASN A 248 -6.02 1.96 -2.14
CA ASN A 248 -6.69 0.68 -2.00
C ASN A 248 -8.11 0.87 -1.46
N PRO A 249 -9.07 1.32 -2.28
CA PRO A 249 -10.45 1.55 -1.85
C PRO A 249 -11.24 0.23 -1.80
N ASP A 250 -10.72 -0.79 -1.12
CA ASP A 250 -11.31 -2.11 -1.04
C ASP A 250 -12.68 -2.12 -0.33
N PHE A 251 -12.91 -1.18 0.59
CA PHE A 251 -14.21 -0.89 1.21
C PHE A 251 -15.29 -0.43 0.20
N VAL A 252 -14.90 0.02 -1.00
CA VAL A 252 -15.84 0.43 -2.06
C VAL A 252 -16.28 -0.81 -2.83
N ILE A 253 -17.45 -1.33 -2.47
CA ILE A 253 -18.07 -2.47 -3.13
C ILE A 253 -18.81 -1.99 -4.38
N VAL A 254 -18.45 -2.54 -5.54
CA VAL A 254 -19.11 -2.29 -6.82
C VAL A 254 -19.58 -3.60 -7.43
N ASP A 255 -20.47 -3.52 -8.43
CA ASP A 255 -20.87 -4.69 -9.17
C ASP A 255 -19.79 -5.13 -10.16
N TYR A 256 -19.57 -6.44 -10.17
CA TYR A 256 -18.65 -7.13 -11.05
C TYR A 256 -19.20 -8.47 -11.47
#